data_AF-A0A7C7T3L3-F1
#
_entry.id   AF-A0A7C7T3L3-F1
#
_cell.length_a   1.000
_cell.length_b   1.000
_cell.length_c   1.000
_cell.angle_alpha   90.00
_cell.angle_beta   90.00
_cell.angle_gamma   90.00
#
_symmetry.space_group_name_H-M   'P 1'
#
loop_
_entity.id
_entity.type
_entity.pdbx_description
1 polymer ?
#
loop_
_entity_poly.entity_id
_entity_poly.type
_entity_poly.pdbx_seq_one_letter_code
_entity_poly.pdbx_strand_id
1 'polypeptide(L)' 'VHCFGSNAPEIVHIGQAIMRQPGENNTLMYFINTTFNYPTMAEAYRVAALNGYNRLF' A
#
# COMPACT_ATOMS: atom_id res chain seq x y z
N VAL A 1 2.06 7.68 0.76
CA VAL A 1 0.76 7.07 1.14
C VAL A 1 -0.03 8.10 1.91
N HIS A 2 -1.32 8.27 1.59
CA HIS A 2 -2.24 9.12 2.33
C HIS A 2 -3.57 8.39 2.49
N CYS A 3 -4.14 8.39 3.69
CA CYS A 3 -5.36 7.67 4.02
C CYS A 3 -6.27 8.56 4.87
N PHE A 4 -7.57 8.39 4.69
CA PHE A 4 -8.62 9.07 5.44
C PHE A 4 -9.69 8.04 5.85
N GLY A 5 -10.29 8.23 7.02
CA GLY A 5 -11.35 7.38 7.54
C GLY A 5 -11.01 6.73 8.88
N SER A 6 -11.93 5.91 9.39
CA SER A 6 -11.75 5.14 10.61
C SER A 6 -10.59 4.15 10.45
N ASN A 7 -9.76 4.01 11.49
CA ASN A 7 -8.57 3.15 11.48
C ASN A 7 -7.53 3.50 10.39
N ALA A 8 -7.50 4.76 9.94
CA ALA A 8 -6.44 5.26 9.07
C ALA A 8 -5.02 5.16 9.67
N PRO A 9 -4.79 5.37 10.99
CA PRO A 9 -3.46 5.24 11.60
C PRO A 9 -2.84 3.84 11.41
N GLU A 10 -3.63 2.78 11.51
CA GLU A 10 -3.17 1.40 11.39
C GLU A 10 -2.64 1.13 9.98
N ILE A 11 -3.34 1.67 8.98
CA ILE A 11 -2.96 1.53 7.57
C ILE A 11 -1.77 2.43 7.27
N VAL A 12 -1.73 3.69 7.71
CA VAL A 12 -0.63 4.61 7.38
C VAL A 12 0.72 4.08 7.86
N HIS A 13 0.75 3.43 9.02
CA HIS A 13 1.98 2.84 9.57
C HIS A 13 2.54 1.71 8.68
N ILE A 14 1.68 0.85 8.12
CA ILE A 14 2.10 -0.19 7.16
C ILE A 14 2.75 0.46 5.93
N GLY A 15 2.09 1.47 5.36
CA GLY A 15 2.59 2.17 4.18
C GLY A 15 3.93 2.86 4.43
N GLN A 16 4.07 3.52 5.58
CA GLN A 16 5.34 4.14 6.00
C GLN A 16 6.44 3.10 6.22
N ALA A 17 6.14 1.94 6.80
CA ALA A 17 7.12 0.88 7.00
C ALA A 17 7.69 0.39 5.67
N ILE A 18 6.84 0.12 4.68
CA ILE A 18 7.28 -0.27 3.33
C ILE A 18 8.05 0.85 2.64
N MET A 19 7.56 2.10 2.74
CA MET A 19 8.25 3.26 2.14
C MET A 19 9.62 3.56 2.77
N ARG A 20 9.92 2.97 3.93
CA ARG A 20 11.21 3.12 4.62
C ARG A 20 12.08 1.87 4.54
N GLN A 21 11.62 0.82 3.86
CA GLN A 21 12.43 -0.37 3.66
C GLN A 21 13.69 -0.05 2.84
N PRO A 22 14.87 -0.57 3.24
CA PRO A 22 16.08 -0.45 2.44
C PRO A 22 16.01 -1.38 1.21
N GLY A 23 16.80 -1.05 0.18
CA GLY A 23 16.88 -1.84 -1.05
C GLY A 23 15.67 -1.66 -1.96
N GLU A 24 15.26 -2.72 -2.65
CA GLU A 24 14.30 -2.66 -3.77
C GLU A 24 12.83 -2.80 -3.34
N ASN A 25 12.57 -2.97 -2.04
CA ASN A 25 11.21 -3.21 -1.55
C ASN A 25 10.40 -1.92 -1.33
N ASN A 26 11.01 -0.74 -1.44
CA ASN A 26 10.33 0.55 -1.48
C ASN A 26 9.85 0.88 -2.91
N THR A 27 8.96 0.06 -3.46
CA THR A 27 8.43 0.25 -4.82
C THR A 27 6.92 0.12 -4.86
N LEU A 28 6.30 0.71 -5.88
CA LEU A 28 4.87 0.50 -6.15
C LEU A 28 4.56 -0.98 -6.39
N MET A 29 5.49 -1.71 -7.03
CA MET A 29 5.35 -3.13 -7.32
C MET A 29 5.27 -3.99 -6.06
N TYR A 30 5.87 -3.56 -4.95
CA TYR A 30 5.68 -4.21 -3.66
C TYR A 30 4.19 -4.26 -3.28
N PHE A 31 3.51 -3.11 -3.30
CA PHE A 31 2.08 -3.04 -2.96
C PHE A 31 1.18 -3.80 -3.94
N ILE A 32 1.60 -3.97 -5.19
CA ILE A 32 0.87 -4.75 -6.19
C ILE A 32 1.06 -6.25 -5.98
N ASN A 33 2.29 -6.70 -5.73
CA ASN A 33 2.65 -8.12 -5.75
C ASN A 33 2.58 -8.79 -4.37
N THR A 34 2.68 -8.03 -3.29
CA THR A 34 2.57 -8.56 -1.94
C THR A 34 1.13 -8.97 -1.62
N THR A 35 0.98 -10.15 -1.02
CA THR A 35 -0.29 -10.64 -0.48
C THR A 35 -0.54 -9.98 0.88
N PHE A 36 -1.63 -9.21 0.98
CA PHE A 36 -2.12 -8.70 2.26
C PHE A 36 -3.20 -9.62 2.83
N ASN A 37 -3.34 -9.62 4.16
CA ASN A 37 -4.34 -10.45 4.84
C ASN A 37 -5.77 -10.06 4.44
N TYR A 38 -6.66 -11.05 4.34
CA TYR A 38 -8.06 -10.87 3.95
C TYR A 38 -9.03 -11.48 5.00
N PRO A 39 -10.16 -10.83 5.34
CA PRO A 39 -10.55 -9.46 4.96
C PRO A 39 -9.92 -8.42 5.90
N THR A 40 -9.13 -7.49 5.35
CA THR A 40 -8.56 -6.36 6.12
C THR A 40 -8.46 -5.09 5.29
N MET A 41 -8.38 -3.93 5.94
CA MET A 41 -8.16 -2.64 5.26
C MET A 41 -6.81 -2.57 4.51
N ALA A 42 -5.87 -3.48 4.78
CA ALA A 42 -4.58 -3.52 4.08
C ALA A 42 -4.74 -3.93 2.60
N GLU A 43 -5.83 -4.59 2.22
CA GLU A 43 -6.17 -4.86 0.81
C GLU A 43 -6.27 -3.57 -0.03
N ALA A 44 -6.64 -2.44 0.60
CA ALA A 44 -6.72 -1.15 -0.07
C ALA A 44 -5.38 -0.71 -0.70
N TYR A 45 -4.23 -1.19 -0.18
CA TYR A 45 -2.93 -0.92 -0.78
C TYR A 45 -2.80 -1.48 -2.19
N ARG A 46 -3.25 -2.71 -2.41
CA ARG A 46 -3.17 -3.35 -3.72
C ARG A 46 -4.08 -2.65 -4.72
N VAL A 47 -5.30 -2.31 -4.30
CA VAL A 47 -6.26 -1.56 -5.13
C VAL A 47 -5.73 -0.18 -5.48
N ALA A 48 -5.22 0.57 -4.49
CA ALA A 48 -4.66 1.90 -4.70
C ALA A 48 -3.42 1.86 -5.61
N ALA A 49 -2.54 0.87 -5.44
CA ALA A 49 -1.34 0.73 -6.24
C ALA A 49 -1.65 0.36 -7.70
N LEU A 50 -2.58 -0.58 -7.93
CA LEU A 50 -3.06 -0.92 -9.27
C LEU A 50 -3.73 0.27 -9.95
N ASN A 51 -4.60 1.00 -9.24
CA ASN A 51 -5.27 2.19 -9.78
C ASN A 51 -4.26 3.30 -10.11
N GLY A 52 -3.23 3.48 -9.29
CA GLY A 52 -2.15 4.44 -9.54
C GLY A 52 -1.29 4.04 -10.74
N TYR A 53 -0.93 2.76 -10.84
CA TYR A 53 -0.13 2.22 -11.96
C TYR A 53 -0.89 2.34 -13.29
N ASN A 54 -2.18 2.00 -13.31
CA ASN A 54 -3.01 2.04 -14.51
C ASN A 54 -3.40 3.46 -14.95
N ARG A 55 -3.19 4.49 -14.12
CA ARG A 55 -3.52 5.90 -14.44
C ARG A 55 -2.35 6.70 -14.99
N LEU A 56 -1.14 6.15 -15.00
CA LEU A 56 0.05 6.81 -15.55
C LEU A 56 0.24 6.53 -17.05
N PHE A 57 -0.75 5.91 -17.72
CA PHE A 57 -0.79 5.66 -19.16
C PHE A 57 -2.10 6.15 -19.76
#